data_AF-A0A330L473-F1
#
_entry.id   AF-A0A330L473-F1
#
_cell.length_a   1.000
_cell.length_b   1.000
_cell.length_c   1.000
_cell.angle_alpha   90.00
_cell.angle_beta   90.00
_cell.angle_gamma   90.00
#
_symmetry.space_group_name_H-M   'P 1'
#
loop_
_entity.id
_entity.type
_entity.pdbx_description
1 polymer ?
#
loop_
_entity_poly.entity_id
_entity_poly.type
_entity_poly.pdbx_seq_one_letter_code
_entity_poly.pdbx_strand_id
1 'polypeptide(L)'
;MNRADPKTVSVRISITGAQKDKLQRRISHGGTGTLSSEIGRAIDQYHAGPKQVEQAFLRELKNAKPKDCEQKRVQWQQLAQRGLREIGGTRDWAPRLDWSARDRQVAGAITRTAAQLNAHQGPPQWISRHRLITHSGYARWIAPYLDRLPQTRQAIQTAVETRQAFQLRRAAWYEGREKEVAGKAAESWSRHPPVPSACGQQGLFDASEGGW
;
A
#
# COMPACT_ATOMS: atom_id res chain seq x y z
N MET A 1 21.05 -11.94 25.15
CA MET A 1 20.59 -10.81 24.30
C MET A 1 20.66 -11.26 22.84
N ASN A 2 19.52 -11.61 22.23
CA ASN A 2 19.45 -11.98 20.81
C ASN A 2 19.54 -10.69 19.95
N ARG A 3 20.63 -10.49 19.22
CA ARG A 3 20.65 -9.52 18.12
C ARG A 3 19.80 -10.10 17.00
N ALA A 4 18.69 -9.43 16.68
CA ALA A 4 17.90 -9.80 15.52
C ALA A 4 18.74 -9.66 14.25
N ASP A 5 18.85 -10.72 13.46
CA ASP A 5 19.54 -10.68 12.17
C ASP A 5 18.84 -9.67 11.24
N PRO A 6 19.61 -8.79 10.56
CA PRO A 6 19.02 -7.83 9.64
C PRO A 6 18.35 -8.56 8.48
N LYS A 7 17.07 -8.24 8.21
CA LYS A 7 16.35 -8.76 7.04
C LYS A 7 17.04 -8.29 5.76
N THR A 8 17.69 -9.22 5.06
CA THR A 8 18.31 -8.95 3.76
C THR A 8 17.23 -8.76 2.69
N VAL A 9 17.17 -7.58 2.07
CA VAL A 9 16.27 -7.27 0.95
C VAL A 9 17.07 -7.29 -0.35
N SER A 10 16.68 -8.15 -1.30
CA SER A 10 17.30 -8.20 -2.62
C SER A 10 16.58 -7.26 -3.60
N VAL A 11 17.34 -6.37 -4.25
CA VAL A 11 16.81 -5.41 -5.24
C VAL A 11 17.46 -5.70 -6.60
N ARG A 12 16.64 -5.84 -7.65
CA ARG A 12 17.12 -5.98 -9.04
C ARG A 12 17.14 -4.61 -9.70
N ILE A 13 18.31 -4.20 -10.19
CA ILE A 13 18.52 -2.90 -10.86
C ILE A 13 19.01 -3.16 -12.28
N SER A 14 18.37 -2.54 -13.26
CA SER A 14 18.82 -2.55 -14.65
C SER A 14 19.71 -1.33 -14.90
N ILE A 15 20.92 -1.57 -15.40
CA ILE A 15 21.88 -0.52 -15.77
C ILE A 15 22.29 -0.68 -17.23
N THR A 16 22.65 0.43 -17.87
CA THR A 16 23.20 0.42 -19.24
C THR A 16 24.61 -0.16 -19.29
N GLY A 17 25.05 -0.60 -20.48
CA GLY A 17 26.42 -1.10 -20.68
C GLY A 17 27.49 -0.10 -20.26
N ALA A 18 27.34 1.17 -20.64
CA ALA A 18 28.27 2.23 -20.25
C ALA A 18 28.35 2.45 -18.73
N GLN A 19 27.23 2.33 -18.01
CA GLN A 19 27.20 2.42 -16.55
C GLN A 19 27.91 1.23 -15.90
N LYS A 20 27.73 0.02 -16.46
CA LYS A 20 28.43 -1.20 -16.02
C LYS A 20 29.94 -1.04 -16.19
N ASP A 21 30.40 -0.58 -17.34
CA ASP A 21 31.84 -0.39 -17.62
C ASP A 21 32.47 0.63 -16.67
N LYS A 22 31.75 1.73 -16.39
CA LYS A 22 32.20 2.75 -15.44
C LYS A 22 32.29 2.21 -14.01
N LEU A 23 31.31 1.41 -13.57
CA LEU A 23 31.34 0.72 -12.27
C LEU A 23 32.50 -0.26 -12.18
N GLN A 24 32.73 -1.06 -13.22
CA GLN A 24 33.84 -2.01 -13.27
C GLN A 24 35.20 -1.32 -13.17
N ARG A 25 35.42 -0.21 -13.90
CA ARG A 25 36.66 0.58 -13.78
C ARG A 25 36.90 1.10 -12.37
N ARG A 26 35.86 1.58 -11.68
CA ARG A 26 35.97 2.06 -10.28
C ARG A 26 36.32 0.94 -9.32
N ILE A 27 35.73 -0.25 -9.50
CA ILE A 27 36.06 -1.43 -8.71
C ILE A 27 37.52 -1.84 -8.93
N SER A 28 37.98 -1.87 -10.18
CA SER A 28 39.37 -2.21 -10.53
C SER A 28 40.39 -1.18 -9.99
N HIS A 29 40.06 0.10 -9.94
CA HIS A 29 40.95 1.14 -9.40
C HIS A 29 40.90 1.27 -7.87
N GLY A 30 39.76 0.93 -7.23
CA GLY A 30 39.57 1.06 -5.78
C GLY A 30 40.10 -0.11 -4.94
N GLY A 31 40.56 -1.19 -5.58
CA GLY A 31 41.29 -2.31 -4.95
C GLY A 31 40.47 -3.27 -4.09
N THR A 32 39.37 -2.87 -3.46
CA THR A 32 38.65 -3.73 -2.48
C THR A 32 37.12 -3.58 -2.43
N GLY A 33 36.50 -2.92 -3.41
CA GLY A 33 35.05 -2.75 -3.44
C GLY A 33 34.30 -3.90 -4.14
N THR A 34 33.22 -4.41 -3.53
CA THR A 34 32.23 -5.22 -4.26
C THR A 34 31.27 -4.31 -5.03
N LEU A 35 30.63 -4.84 -6.08
CA LEU A 35 29.57 -4.11 -6.80
C LEU A 35 28.46 -3.63 -5.85
N SER A 36 28.10 -4.45 -4.86
CA SER A 36 27.11 -4.10 -3.84
C SER A 36 27.56 -2.91 -2.99
N SER A 37 28.83 -2.89 -2.55
CA SER A 37 29.37 -1.77 -1.78
C SER A 37 29.47 -0.46 -2.59
N GLU A 38 29.76 -0.54 -3.89
CA GLU A 38 29.79 0.66 -4.75
C GLU A 38 28.40 1.18 -5.06
N ILE A 39 27.41 0.29 -5.26
CA ILE A 39 26.00 0.69 -5.38
C ILE A 39 25.52 1.31 -4.07
N GLY A 40 25.86 0.72 -2.92
CA GLY A 40 25.58 1.27 -1.60
C GLY A 40 26.17 2.67 -1.41
N ARG A 41 27.46 2.85 -1.71
CA ARG A 41 28.11 4.17 -1.69
C ARG A 41 27.45 5.18 -2.63
N ALA A 42 27.04 4.77 -3.82
CA ALA A 42 26.38 5.66 -4.77
C ALA A 42 24.99 6.09 -4.25
N ILE A 43 24.23 5.16 -3.66
CA ILE A 43 22.95 5.43 -3.00
C ILE A 43 23.15 6.36 -1.80
N ASP A 44 24.16 6.08 -0.96
CA ASP A 44 24.49 6.91 0.19
C ASP A 44 24.95 8.31 -0.21
N GLN A 45 25.76 8.44 -1.26
CA GLN A 45 26.16 9.74 -1.83
C GLN A 45 24.97 10.51 -2.39
N TYR A 46 24.05 9.81 -3.07
CA TYR A 46 22.82 10.39 -3.59
C TYR A 46 21.90 10.88 -2.46
N HIS A 47 21.77 10.10 -1.37
CA HIS A 47 20.93 10.46 -0.23
C HIS A 47 21.58 11.47 0.72
N ALA A 48 22.90 11.47 0.85
CA ALA A 48 23.64 12.42 1.67
C ALA A 48 23.50 13.86 1.16
N GLY A 49 23.21 14.03 -0.14
CA GLY A 49 22.76 15.29 -0.71
C GLY A 49 23.70 16.48 -0.43
N PRO A 50 23.15 17.72 -0.43
CA PRO A 50 23.92 18.97 -0.26
C PRO A 50 24.75 19.00 1.04
N LYS A 51 24.36 18.22 2.05
CA LYS A 51 24.98 18.24 3.38
C LYS A 51 26.39 17.66 3.39
N GLN A 52 26.72 16.68 2.55
CA GLN A 52 28.10 16.18 2.46
C GLN A 52 29.01 17.17 1.73
N VAL A 53 28.49 17.85 0.71
CA VAL A 53 29.21 18.93 0.02
C VAL A 53 29.45 20.09 0.98
N GLU A 54 28.45 20.44 1.78
CA GLU A 54 28.53 21.46 2.82
C GLU A 54 29.51 21.06 3.93
N GLN A 55 29.49 19.82 4.42
CA GLN A 55 30.44 19.36 5.44
C GLN A 55 31.87 19.24 4.92
N ALA A 56 32.07 18.81 3.67
CA ALA A 56 33.37 18.81 3.03
C ALA A 56 33.91 20.24 2.90
N PHE A 57 33.06 21.18 2.49
CA PHE A 57 33.40 22.60 2.43
C PHE A 57 33.76 23.18 3.80
N LEU A 58 32.98 22.88 4.85
CA LEU A 58 33.28 23.33 6.21
C LEU A 58 34.60 22.75 6.74
N ARG A 59 34.94 21.50 6.39
CA ARG A 59 36.25 20.91 6.72
C ARG A 59 37.38 21.58 5.96
N GLU A 60 37.15 21.91 4.69
CA GLU A 60 38.13 22.58 3.85
C GLU A 60 38.39 24.02 4.32
N LEU A 61 37.35 24.73 4.76
CA LEU A 61 37.46 26.07 5.36
C LEU A 61 38.20 26.06 6.70
N LYS A 62 37.99 25.05 7.54
CA LYS A 62 38.71 24.92 8.82
C LYS A 62 40.23 24.76 8.66
N ASN A 63 40.67 24.23 7.52
CA ASN A 63 42.08 23.92 7.26
C ASN A 63 42.76 24.96 6.32
N ALA A 64 42.02 25.90 5.75
CA ALA A 64 42.54 26.88 4.81
C ALA A 64 43.14 28.09 5.54
N LYS A 65 44.23 28.66 5.01
CA LYS A 65 44.78 29.92 5.51
C LYS A 65 43.82 31.07 5.19
N PRO A 66 43.75 32.13 6.02
CA PRO A 66 42.75 33.20 5.87
C PRO A 66 42.69 33.84 4.48
N LYS A 67 43.84 33.97 3.80
CA LYS A 67 43.93 34.55 2.44
C LYS A 67 43.34 33.66 1.35
N ASP A 68 43.28 32.34 1.56
CA ASP A 68 42.79 31.38 0.57
C ASP A 68 41.28 31.12 0.71
N CYS A 69 40.69 31.47 1.86
CA CYS A 69 39.28 31.29 2.14
C CYS A 69 38.38 32.08 1.19
N GLU A 70 38.79 33.29 0.80
CA GLU A 70 38.01 34.15 -0.09
C GLU A 70 38.05 33.66 -1.53
N GLN A 71 39.22 33.26 -2.04
CA GLN A 71 39.35 32.65 -3.36
C GLN A 71 38.58 31.32 -3.45
N LYS A 72 38.66 30.46 -2.42
CA LYS A 72 37.87 29.23 -2.38
C LYS A 72 36.37 29.53 -2.30
N ARG A 73 35.94 30.54 -1.55
CA ARG A 73 34.52 30.95 -1.48
C ARG A 73 34.00 31.40 -2.84
N VAL A 74 34.77 32.19 -3.59
CA VAL A 74 34.40 32.63 -4.96
C VAL A 74 34.39 31.44 -5.93
N GLN A 75 35.38 30.56 -5.88
CA GLN A 75 35.42 29.35 -6.71
C GLN A 75 34.22 28.44 -6.43
N TRP A 76 33.85 28.27 -5.15
CA TRP A 76 32.68 27.52 -4.75
C TRP A 76 31.37 28.20 -5.15
N GLN A 77 31.27 29.52 -5.11
CA GLN A 77 30.12 30.25 -5.64
C GLN A 77 29.99 30.07 -7.16
N GLN A 78 31.11 30.07 -7.90
CA GLN A 78 31.11 29.81 -9.34
C GLN A 78 30.76 28.34 -9.66
N LEU A 79 31.27 27.37 -8.88
CA LEU A 79 30.90 25.96 -9.01
C LEU A 79 29.45 25.71 -8.60
N ALA A 80 28.93 26.42 -7.60
CA ALA A 80 27.53 26.38 -7.22
C ALA A 80 26.66 27.02 -8.30
N GLN A 81 27.08 28.10 -8.96
CA GLN A 81 26.35 28.71 -10.06
C GLN A 81 26.40 27.88 -11.36
N ARG A 82 27.54 27.24 -11.67
CA ARG A 82 27.67 26.27 -12.78
C ARG A 82 26.90 24.99 -12.48
N GLY A 83 27.08 24.47 -11.27
CA GLY A 83 26.35 23.34 -10.73
C GLY A 83 24.85 23.62 -10.62
N LEU A 84 24.38 24.83 -10.33
CA LEU A 84 22.93 25.13 -10.36
C LEU A 84 22.37 25.29 -11.78
N ARG A 85 23.22 25.34 -12.82
CA ARG A 85 22.78 25.28 -14.22
C ARG A 85 22.89 23.87 -14.81
N GLU A 86 23.86 23.06 -14.39
CA GLU A 86 24.00 21.64 -14.81
C GLU A 86 23.23 20.66 -13.89
N ILE A 87 23.18 20.98 -12.60
CA ILE A 87 22.33 20.45 -11.52
C ILE A 87 21.19 21.47 -11.26
N GLY A 88 20.79 22.22 -12.30
CA GLY A 88 19.54 22.97 -12.37
C GLY A 88 18.35 22.02 -12.43
N GLY A 89 18.28 21.14 -11.43
CA GLY A 89 17.35 20.06 -11.26
C GLY A 89 15.95 20.57 -10.91
N THR A 90 15.27 21.15 -11.88
CA THR A 90 13.95 20.59 -12.18
C THR A 90 14.15 19.08 -12.29
N ARG A 91 13.33 18.27 -11.61
CA ARG A 91 13.37 16.80 -11.71
C ARG A 91 12.99 16.33 -13.14
N ASP A 92 13.54 16.91 -14.19
CA ASP A 92 13.28 16.54 -15.59
C ASP A 92 13.83 15.15 -15.91
N TRP A 93 14.72 14.59 -15.08
CA TRP A 93 15.11 13.18 -15.19
C TRP A 93 14.00 12.22 -14.75
N ALA A 94 13.08 12.67 -13.87
CA ALA A 94 11.89 11.91 -13.56
C ALA A 94 10.85 12.26 -14.63
N PRO A 95 10.45 11.32 -15.51
CA PRO A 95 9.46 11.60 -16.53
C PRO A 95 8.24 12.26 -15.89
N ARG A 96 7.80 13.39 -16.45
CA ARG A 96 6.62 14.11 -15.97
C ARG A 96 5.49 13.10 -15.82
N LEU A 97 4.89 13.06 -14.63
CA LEU A 97 3.83 12.10 -14.35
C LEU A 97 2.67 12.34 -15.33
N ASP A 98 2.38 11.36 -16.18
CA ASP A 98 1.19 11.38 -17.03
C ASP A 98 -0.05 11.20 -16.15
N TRP A 99 -0.68 12.32 -15.81
CA TRP A 99 -1.89 12.34 -14.99
C TRP A 99 -3.08 11.67 -15.68
N SER A 100 -3.16 11.68 -17.01
CA SER A 100 -4.26 11.04 -17.74
C SER A 100 -4.16 9.52 -17.67
N ALA A 101 -2.96 8.97 -17.91
CA ALA A 101 -2.72 7.54 -17.74
C ALA A 101 -2.95 7.09 -16.29
N ARG A 102 -2.51 7.90 -15.31
CA ARG A 102 -2.72 7.63 -13.90
C ARG A 102 -4.21 7.65 -13.52
N ASP A 103 -4.97 8.63 -14.00
CA ASP A 103 -6.40 8.76 -13.74
C ASP A 103 -7.17 7.54 -14.25
N ARG A 104 -6.91 7.12 -15.50
CA ARG A 104 -7.49 5.87 -16.06
C ARG A 104 -7.17 4.64 -15.19
N GLN A 105 -5.91 4.51 -14.78
CA GLN A 105 -5.47 3.38 -13.95
C GLN A 105 -6.21 3.34 -12.61
N VAL A 106 -6.29 4.48 -11.92
CA VAL A 106 -6.91 4.58 -10.59
C VAL A 106 -8.44 4.44 -10.69
N ALA A 107 -9.08 5.06 -11.69
CA ALA A 107 -10.50 4.89 -11.96
C ALA A 107 -10.86 3.41 -12.18
N GLY A 108 -10.10 2.70 -13.03
CA GLY A 108 -10.29 1.27 -13.24
C GLY A 108 -10.08 0.43 -11.99
N ALA A 109 -9.15 0.81 -11.11
CA ALA A 109 -8.96 0.15 -9.82
C ALA A 109 -10.18 0.33 -8.91
N ILE A 110 -10.74 1.55 -8.82
CA ILE A 110 -11.94 1.84 -8.05
C ILE A 110 -13.14 1.01 -8.54
N THR A 111 -13.37 0.94 -9.86
CA THR A 111 -14.45 0.15 -10.44
C THR A 111 -14.32 -1.33 -10.11
N ARG A 112 -13.10 -1.91 -10.21
CA ARG A 112 -12.85 -3.31 -9.83
C ARG A 112 -13.07 -3.54 -8.34
N THR A 113 -12.60 -2.65 -7.48
CA THR A 113 -12.81 -2.74 -6.02
C THR A 113 -14.30 -2.68 -5.68
N ALA A 114 -15.08 -1.81 -6.33
CA ALA A 114 -16.52 -1.75 -6.14
C ALA A 114 -17.21 -3.08 -6.53
N ALA A 115 -16.85 -3.65 -7.67
CA ALA A 115 -17.36 -4.96 -8.10
C ALA A 115 -16.99 -6.07 -7.11
N GLN A 116 -15.76 -6.09 -6.60
CA GLN A 116 -15.31 -7.06 -5.59
C GLN A 116 -16.09 -6.94 -4.27
N LEU A 117 -16.30 -5.72 -3.77
CA LEU A 117 -17.08 -5.47 -2.56
C LEU A 117 -18.55 -5.88 -2.72
N ASN A 118 -19.11 -5.73 -3.92
CA ASN A 118 -20.45 -6.20 -4.25
C ASN A 118 -20.54 -7.73 -4.37
N ALA A 119 -19.50 -8.39 -4.88
CA ALA A 119 -19.46 -9.84 -5.08
C ALA A 119 -19.06 -10.65 -3.83
N HIS A 120 -18.70 -9.99 -2.72
CA HIS A 120 -18.26 -10.69 -1.52
C HIS A 120 -19.37 -11.61 -0.97
N GLN A 121 -19.06 -12.91 -0.85
CA GLN A 121 -19.92 -13.91 -0.20
C GLN A 121 -19.87 -13.73 1.31
N GLY A 122 -20.67 -12.80 1.84
CA GLY A 122 -20.70 -12.47 3.26
C GLY A 122 -21.78 -11.46 3.58
N PRO A 123 -21.92 -11.05 4.86
CA PRO A 123 -22.85 -9.99 5.25
C PRO A 123 -22.58 -8.72 4.42
N PRO A 124 -23.60 -8.09 3.83
CA PRO A 124 -23.43 -6.90 3.01
C PRO A 124 -22.72 -5.79 3.78
N GLN A 125 -21.65 -5.28 3.20
CA GLN A 125 -20.89 -4.16 3.75
C GLN A 125 -21.22 -2.88 2.99
N TRP A 126 -21.41 -1.77 3.70
CA TRP A 126 -21.69 -0.48 3.06
C TRP A 126 -20.50 0.00 2.22
N ILE A 127 -20.75 0.29 0.94
CA ILE A 127 -19.74 0.78 0.00
C ILE A 127 -19.65 2.31 0.13
N SER A 128 -18.86 2.75 1.11
CA SER A 128 -18.55 4.16 1.32
C SER A 128 -17.33 4.61 0.51
N ARG A 129 -17.20 5.93 0.30
CA ARG A 129 -16.03 6.54 -0.36
C ARG A 129 -14.72 6.12 0.30
N HIS A 130 -14.66 6.17 1.64
CA HIS A 130 -13.47 5.78 2.39
C HIS A 130 -13.11 4.31 2.14
N ARG A 131 -14.10 3.41 2.19
CA ARG A 131 -13.88 1.97 1.97
C ARG A 131 -13.34 1.68 0.57
N LEU A 132 -13.92 2.30 -0.47
CA LEU A 132 -13.42 2.17 -1.85
C LEU A 132 -11.97 2.62 -1.99
N ILE A 133 -11.64 3.80 -1.45
CA ILE A 133 -10.29 4.38 -1.54
C ILE A 133 -9.28 3.48 -0.81
N THR A 134 -9.59 3.02 0.39
CA THR A 134 -8.71 2.16 1.19
C THR A 134 -8.49 0.80 0.51
N HIS A 135 -9.55 0.14 0.04
CA HIS A 135 -9.44 -1.18 -0.60
C HIS A 135 -8.83 -1.12 -2.01
N SER A 136 -8.82 0.04 -2.68
CA SER A 136 -8.18 0.18 -3.99
C SER A 136 -6.65 0.09 -3.96
N GLY A 137 -6.02 0.31 -2.79
CA GLY A 137 -4.57 0.40 -2.64
C GLY A 137 -3.96 1.76 -3.05
N TYR A 138 -4.78 2.71 -3.51
CA TYR A 138 -4.32 4.03 -3.98
C TYR A 138 -4.64 5.18 -3.02
N ALA A 139 -4.94 4.90 -1.74
CA ALA A 139 -5.35 5.91 -0.76
C ALA A 139 -4.39 7.12 -0.66
N ARG A 140 -3.08 6.86 -0.67
CA ARG A 140 -2.04 7.91 -0.61
C ARG A 140 -2.01 8.83 -1.83
N TRP A 141 -2.52 8.37 -2.98
CA TRP A 141 -2.56 9.13 -4.23
C TRP A 141 -3.87 9.87 -4.41
N ILE A 142 -4.99 9.22 -4.07
CA ILE A 142 -6.32 9.78 -4.32
C ILE A 142 -6.56 11.02 -3.44
N ALA A 143 -6.20 10.99 -2.16
CA ALA A 143 -6.53 12.08 -1.24
C ALA A 143 -5.92 13.44 -1.64
N PRO A 144 -4.60 13.55 -1.94
CA PRO A 144 -3.99 14.84 -2.29
C PRO A 144 -4.21 15.27 -3.75
N TYR A 145 -4.59 14.35 -4.65
CA TYR A 145 -4.61 14.62 -6.09
C TYR A 145 -5.98 14.45 -6.76
N LEU A 146 -7.07 14.30 -5.99
CA LEU A 146 -8.40 14.05 -6.55
C LEU A 146 -8.84 15.13 -7.56
N ASP A 147 -8.37 16.37 -7.40
CA ASP A 147 -8.67 17.47 -8.33
C ASP A 147 -8.05 17.30 -9.72
N ARG A 148 -6.99 16.50 -9.83
CA ARG A 148 -6.33 16.16 -11.08
C ARG A 148 -6.80 14.83 -11.65
N LEU A 149 -7.76 14.17 -11.00
CA LEU A 149 -8.23 12.82 -11.33
C LEU A 149 -9.75 12.82 -11.59
N PRO A 150 -10.24 13.50 -12.64
CA PRO A 150 -11.66 13.64 -12.91
C PRO A 150 -12.37 12.30 -13.15
N GLN A 151 -11.75 11.34 -13.85
CA GLN A 151 -12.35 10.03 -14.09
C GLN A 151 -12.42 9.21 -12.80
N THR A 152 -11.38 9.28 -11.96
CA THR A 152 -11.39 8.65 -10.64
C THR A 152 -12.49 9.24 -9.75
N ARG A 153 -12.67 10.56 -9.77
CA ARG A 153 -13.75 11.23 -9.02
C ARG A 153 -15.12 10.72 -9.48
N GLN A 154 -15.35 10.65 -10.79
CA GLN A 154 -16.59 10.12 -11.35
C GLN A 154 -16.79 8.64 -10.96
N ALA A 155 -15.75 7.81 -11.07
CA ALA A 155 -15.80 6.40 -10.68
C ALA A 155 -16.15 6.22 -9.20
N ILE A 156 -15.58 7.05 -8.31
CA ILE A 156 -15.94 7.05 -6.87
C ILE A 156 -17.41 7.44 -6.69
N GLN A 157 -17.88 8.51 -7.34
CA GLN A 157 -19.27 8.96 -7.20
C GLN A 157 -20.28 7.90 -7.65
N THR A 158 -20.03 7.24 -8.77
CA THR A 158 -20.90 6.17 -9.28
C THR A 158 -20.84 4.91 -8.41
N ALA A 159 -19.68 4.59 -7.83
CA ALA A 159 -19.50 3.39 -7.03
C ALA A 159 -19.98 3.53 -5.57
N VAL A 160 -20.10 4.76 -5.05
CA VAL A 160 -20.58 4.99 -3.69
C VAL A 160 -22.08 4.68 -3.60
N GLU A 161 -22.41 3.81 -2.66
CA GLU A 161 -23.78 3.35 -2.46
C GLU A 161 -24.55 4.34 -1.57
N THR A 162 -25.77 4.67 -1.99
CA THR A 162 -26.69 5.45 -1.14
C THR A 162 -27.15 4.60 0.05
N ARG A 163 -27.55 5.26 1.14
CA ARG A 163 -28.03 4.56 2.34
C ARG A 163 -29.23 3.63 2.05
N GLN A 164 -30.13 4.06 1.17
CA GLN A 164 -31.30 3.28 0.76
C GLN A 164 -30.90 2.03 -0.03
N ALA A 165 -29.98 2.16 -1.02
CA ALA A 165 -29.49 1.02 -1.78
C ALA A 165 -28.81 -0.02 -0.88
N PHE A 166 -28.02 0.44 0.10
CA PHE A 166 -27.41 -0.45 1.09
C PHE A 166 -28.44 -1.21 1.92
N GLN A 167 -29.50 -0.53 2.39
CA GLN A 167 -30.56 -1.16 3.17
C GLN A 167 -31.31 -2.22 2.36
N LEU A 168 -31.64 -1.94 1.10
CA LEU A 168 -32.30 -2.89 0.20
C LEU A 168 -31.43 -4.13 -0.03
N ARG A 169 -30.14 -3.93 -0.35
CA ARG A 169 -29.17 -5.02 -0.53
C ARG A 169 -29.01 -5.85 0.75
N ARG A 170 -29.00 -5.19 1.90
CA ARG A 170 -28.93 -5.85 3.21
C ARG A 170 -30.17 -6.69 3.51
N ALA A 171 -31.37 -6.17 3.25
CA ALA A 171 -32.62 -6.90 3.44
C ALA A 171 -32.69 -8.15 2.54
N ALA A 172 -32.40 -8.00 1.25
CA ALA A 172 -32.37 -9.11 0.29
C ALA A 172 -31.40 -10.23 0.71
N TRP A 173 -30.26 -9.87 1.30
CA TRP A 173 -29.31 -10.86 1.82
C TRP A 173 -29.86 -11.67 3.00
N TYR A 174 -30.55 -11.01 3.95
CA TYR A 174 -31.17 -11.71 5.08
C TYR A 174 -32.28 -12.65 4.63
N GLU A 175 -33.13 -12.22 3.70
CA GLU A 175 -34.18 -13.07 3.12
C GLU A 175 -33.61 -14.32 2.43
N GLY A 176 -32.50 -14.18 1.70
CA GLY A 176 -31.80 -15.31 1.09
C GLY A 176 -31.24 -16.29 2.13
N ARG A 177 -30.69 -15.78 3.23
CA ARG A 177 -30.16 -16.57 4.36
C ARG A 177 -31.25 -17.35 5.10
N GLU A 178 -32.39 -16.73 5.37
CA GLU A 178 -33.51 -17.40 6.02
C GLU A 178 -34.02 -18.58 5.19
N LYS A 179 -34.12 -18.41 3.86
CA LYS A 179 -34.50 -19.50 2.94
C LYS A 179 -33.49 -20.64 2.94
N GLU A 180 -32.20 -20.34 2.97
CA GLU A 180 -31.14 -21.37 3.04
C GLU A 180 -31.20 -22.16 4.35
N VAL A 181 -31.41 -21.48 5.48
CA VAL A 181 -31.55 -22.13 6.80
C VAL A 181 -32.82 -22.97 6.88
N ALA A 182 -33.95 -22.44 6.41
CA ALA A 182 -35.22 -23.17 6.37
C ALA A 182 -35.13 -24.42 5.47
N GLY A 183 -34.46 -24.32 4.32
CA GLY A 183 -34.20 -25.46 3.43
C GLY A 183 -33.37 -26.54 4.11
N LYS A 184 -32.27 -26.17 4.77
CA LYS A 184 -31.42 -27.11 5.53
C LYS A 184 -32.17 -27.74 6.72
N ALA A 185 -33.00 -26.96 7.41
CA ALA A 185 -33.85 -27.48 8.48
C ALA A 185 -34.83 -28.52 7.92
N ALA A 186 -35.58 -28.20 6.86
CA ALA A 186 -36.52 -29.14 6.22
C ALA A 186 -35.83 -30.44 5.75
N GLU A 187 -34.61 -30.35 5.22
CA GLU A 187 -33.82 -31.52 4.84
C GLU A 187 -33.41 -32.36 6.06
N SER A 188 -33.02 -31.72 7.17
CA SER A 188 -32.67 -32.42 8.41
C SER A 188 -33.86 -33.17 9.04
N TRP A 189 -35.05 -32.57 9.01
CA TRP A 189 -36.30 -33.22 9.45
C TRP A 189 -36.68 -34.42 8.57
N SER A 190 -36.26 -34.44 7.31
CA SER A 190 -36.54 -35.55 6.38
C SER A 190 -35.59 -36.75 6.59
N ARG A 191 -34.37 -36.52 7.11
CA ARG A 191 -33.38 -37.59 7.35
C ARG A 191 -33.59 -38.35 8.66
N HIS A 192 -34.28 -37.73 9.62
CA HIS A 192 -34.71 -38.38 10.84
C HIS A 192 -36.22 -38.61 10.76
N PRO A 193 -36.68 -39.78 10.27
CA PRO A 193 -38.09 -40.10 10.40
C PRO A 193 -38.47 -39.93 11.87
N PRO A 194 -39.65 -39.34 12.17
CA PRO A 194 -40.07 -39.18 13.55
C PRO A 194 -39.93 -40.54 14.22
N VAL A 195 -39.04 -40.63 15.21
CA VAL A 195 -38.94 -41.83 16.03
C VAL A 195 -40.36 -42.02 16.54
N PRO A 196 -41.03 -43.15 16.25
CA PRO A 196 -42.39 -43.35 16.69
C PRO A 196 -42.38 -43.10 18.19
N SER A 197 -43.06 -42.01 18.58
CA SER A 197 -43.13 -41.61 19.97
C SER A 197 -43.65 -42.84 20.68
N ALA A 198 -42.85 -43.42 21.57
CA ALA A 198 -43.27 -44.48 22.46
C ALA A 198 -44.26 -43.87 23.45
N CYS A 199 -45.42 -43.45 22.94
CA CYS A 199 -46.59 -43.01 23.67
C CYS A 199 -47.22 -44.28 24.23
N GLY A 200 -46.56 -44.83 25.24
CA GLY A 200 -46.88 -46.11 25.85
C GLY A 200 -46.35 -46.27 27.27
N GLN A 201 -45.85 -45.21 27.92
CA GLN A 201 -45.73 -45.17 29.38
C GLN A 201 -46.82 -44.26 29.95
N GLN A 202 -48.06 -44.76 29.86
CA GLN A 202 -49.07 -44.43 30.86
C GLN A 202 -48.77 -45.28 32.09
N GLY A 203 -48.57 -44.62 33.22
CA GLY A 203 -48.44 -45.29 34.52
C GLY A 203 -47.09 -45.03 35.15
N LEU A 204 -47.13 -44.26 36.23
CA LEU A 204 -46.54 -44.57 37.54
C LEU A 204 -46.06 -43.30 38.25
N PHE A 205 -46.98 -42.35 38.46
CA PHE A 205 -46.84 -41.41 39.58
C PHE A 205 -48.04 -41.61 40.49
N ASP A 206 -47.89 -42.58 41.39
CA ASP A 206 -48.74 -42.72 42.58
C ASP A 206 -48.49 -41.50 43.48
N ALA A 207 -49.57 -40.77 43.73
CA ALA A 207 -49.63 -39.74 44.76
C ALA A 207 -50.14 -40.39 46.05
N SER A 208 -49.24 -40.93 46.86
CA SER A 208 -49.58 -41.36 48.21
C SER A 208 -48.42 -41.14 49.19
N GLU A 209 -48.69 -40.28 50.17
CA GLU A 209 -48.16 -40.24 51.55
C GLU A 209 -46.99 -39.29 51.91
N GLY A 210 -47.25 -38.54 53.01
CA GLY A 210 -46.33 -37.70 53.78
C GLY A 210 -46.79 -36.24 53.82
N GLY A 211 -47.63 -35.76 54.75
CA GLY A 211 -47.57 -35.95 56.21
C GLY A 211 -46.86 -34.74 56.82
N TRP A 212 -47.59 -33.89 57.54
CA TRP A 212 -47.07 -32.73 58.30
C TRP A 212 -46.26 -33.17 59.52
#